data_AF-I3D4R8-F1
#
_entry.id   AF-I3D4R8-F1
#
_cell.length_a   1.000
_cell.length_b   1.000
_cell.length_c   1.000
_cell.angle_alpha   90.00
_cell.angle_beta   90.00
_cell.angle_gamma   90.00
#
_symmetry.space_group_name_H-M   'P 1'
#
loop_
_entity.id
_entity.type
_entity.pdbx_description
1 polymer ?
#
loop_
_entity_poly.entity_id
_entity_poly.type
_entity_poly.pdbx_seq_one_letter_code
_entity_poly.pdbx_strand_id
1 'polypeptide(L)' 'MSINPTESCLDCGTPLELTIAGQKKKPCPKCGAYRRKREYQ' A
#
# COMPACT_ATOMS: atom_id res chain seq x y z
N MET A 1 -18.17 11.48 -5.33
CA MET A 1 -17.24 10.96 -4.30
C MET A 1 -15.93 10.63 -5.00
N SER A 2 -14.82 11.26 -4.60
CA SER A 2 -13.50 10.96 -5.18
C SER A 2 -12.91 9.75 -4.45
N ILE A 3 -12.80 8.63 -5.15
CA ILE A 3 -12.21 7.39 -4.64
C ILE A 3 -10.70 7.58 -4.63
N ASN A 4 -10.11 7.80 -3.45
CA ASN A 4 -8.66 7.80 -3.31
C ASN A 4 -8.19 6.34 -3.24
N PRO A 5 -7.37 5.86 -4.20
CA PRO A 5 -6.93 4.47 -4.22
C PRO A 5 -6.07 4.20 -2.99
N THR A 6 -6.49 3.31 -2.09
CA THR A 6 -5.69 2.97 -0.90
C THR A 6 -4.83 1.74 -1.21
N GLU A 7 -3.54 1.75 -0.85
CA GLU A 7 -2.68 0.56 -0.89
C GLU A 7 -2.63 -0.10 0.49
N SER A 8 -2.64 -1.43 0.56
CA SER A 8 -2.51 -2.21 1.79
C SER A 8 -1.53 -3.37 1.62
N CYS A 9 -0.81 -3.83 2.67
CA CYS A 9 0.02 -5.05 2.62
C CYS A 9 -0.89 -6.23 2.29
N LEU A 10 -0.54 -7.01 1.27
CA LEU A 10 -1.32 -8.19 0.87
C LEU A 10 -1.33 -9.26 1.98
N ASP A 11 -0.27 -9.29 2.79
CA ASP A 11 -0.03 -10.33 3.79
C ASP A 11 -0.78 -10.06 5.11
N CYS A 12 -0.67 -8.84 5.64
CA CYS A 12 -1.23 -8.47 6.95
C CYS A 12 -2.34 -7.42 6.88
N GLY A 13 -2.77 -7.01 5.68
CA GLY A 13 -3.81 -6.01 5.47
C GLY A 13 -3.48 -4.61 5.98
N THR A 14 -2.25 -4.38 6.45
CA THR A 14 -1.87 -3.08 7.04
C THR A 14 -1.91 -2.00 5.95
N PRO A 15 -2.60 -0.87 6.18
CA PRO A 15 -2.64 0.22 5.21
C PRO A 15 -1.23 0.73 4.97
N LEU A 16 -0.88 0.84 3.70
CA LEU A 16 0.40 1.35 3.25
C LEU A 16 0.18 2.75 2.71
N GLU A 17 0.98 3.69 3.18
CA GLU A 17 0.99 5.01 2.59
C GLU A 17 1.37 4.89 1.12
N LEU A 18 0.54 5.52 0.27
CA LEU A 18 0.79 5.65 -1.16
C LEU A 18 2.14 6.35 -1.32
N THR A 19 3.16 5.58 -1.66
CA THR A 19 4.47 6.13 -1.96
C THR A 19 4.34 7.02 -3.19
N ILE A 20 4.77 8.27 -3.06
CA ILE A 20 4.77 9.28 -4.13
C ILE A 20 5.36 8.67 -5.41
N ALA A 21 4.73 8.93 -6.57
CA ALA A 21 5.19 8.43 -7.85
C ALA A 21 6.66 8.82 -8.08
N GLY A 22 7.53 7.81 -8.26
CA GLY A 22 8.98 7.98 -8.38
C GLY A 22 9.79 7.55 -7.15
N GLN A 23 9.16 7.31 -6.00
CA GLN A 23 9.84 6.76 -4.82
C GLN A 23 9.87 5.22 -4.87
N LYS A 24 11.02 4.60 -4.53
CA LYS A 24 11.13 3.14 -4.41
C LYS A 24 10.09 2.63 -3.40
N LYS A 25 9.32 1.61 -3.80
CA LYS A 25 8.34 0.96 -2.92
C LYS A 25 9.01 0.47 -1.64
N LYS A 26 8.72 1.12 -0.52
CA LYS A 26 9.12 0.65 0.83
C LYS A 26 8.43 -0.68 1.18
N PRO A 27 9.10 -1.59 1.91
CA PRO A 27 8.44 -2.75 2.47
C PRO A 27 7.39 -2.32 3.49
N CYS A 28 6.38 -3.16 3.72
CA CYS A 28 5.41 -2.90 4.76
C CYS A 28 6.10 -2.90 6.14
N PRO A 29 5.78 -1.93 7.01
CA PRO A 29 6.40 -1.83 8.34
C PRO A 29 6.03 -2.98 9.30
N LYS A 30 4.93 -3.70 9.04
CA LYS A 30 4.44 -4.77 9.91
C LYS A 30 4.92 -6.15 9.46
N CYS A 31 4.71 -6.47 8.19
CA CYS A 31 5.00 -7.77 7.59
C CYS A 31 6.41 -7.80 6.95
N GLY A 32 7.05 -6.65 6.70
CA GLY A 32 8.27 -6.56 5.88
C GLY A 32 8.04 -6.86 4.40
N ALA A 33 6.83 -7.25 4.00
CA ALA A 33 6.53 -7.67 2.63
C ALA A 33 6.47 -6.47 1.68
N TYR A 34 6.94 -6.68 0.45
CA TYR A 34 6.83 -5.72 -0.65
C TYR A 34 5.53 -5.88 -1.46
N ARG A 35 4.74 -6.92 -1.17
CA ARG A 35 3.48 -7.21 -1.85
C ARG A 35 2.37 -6.33 -1.30
N ARG A 36 1.81 -5.50 -2.18
CA ARG A 36 0.73 -4.57 -1.85
C ARG A 36 -0.50 -4.88 -2.72
N LYS A 37 -1.68 -4.80 -2.12
CA LYS A 37 -2.96 -4.80 -2.84
C LYS A 37 -3.40 -3.35 -2.99
N ARG A 38 -3.80 -2.94 -4.18
CA ARG A 38 -4.44 -1.64 -4.41
C ARG A 38 -5.94 -1.87 -4.38
N GLU A 39 -6.62 -1.32 -3.38
CA GLU A 39 -8.07 -1.40 -3.29
C GLU A 39 -8.69 -0.10 -3.82
N TYR A 40 -9.55 -0.25 -4.81
CA TYR A 40 -10.47 0.80 -5.26
C TYR A 40 -11.77 0.57 -4.48
N GLN A 41 -12.10 1.50 -3.58
CA GLN A 41 -13.32 1.50 -2.77
C GLN A 41 -14.41 2.34 -3.43
#